data_AF-A0A7S3N946-F1
#
_entry.id   AF-A0A7S3N946-F1
#
_cell.length_a   1.000
_cell.length_b   1.000
_cell.length_c   1.000
_cell.angle_alpha   90.00
_cell.angle_beta   90.00
_cell.angle_gamma   90.00
#
_symmetry.space_group_name_H-M   'P 1'
#
loop_
_entity.id
_entity.type
_entity.pdbx_description
1 polymer ?
#
loop_
_entity_poly.entity_id
_entity_poly.type
_entity_poly.pdbx_seq_one_letter_code
_entity_poly.pdbx_strand_id
1 'polypeptide(L)'
;MNTFSGKWAFKCGLPAKTSISGASILVVPNTLGVVVWSPPLDKHYNSKKGELFLDEFVRMFKYNDIDHVYGAGIMKKIATKVAFSNSHEKDSVNLLYLAKQGKLRDVRRAIANGLNVNYPDYDHRTPLHIACNYGRFEIVKYLVSHGAKIDVKDNFGNTPIDEAKENNFECIVEYLTRQSCQPTQSGV
;
A
#
# COMPACT_ATOMS: atom_id res chain seq x y z
N MET A 1 4.50 38.55 -17.91
CA MET A 1 5.55 37.76 -17.25
C MET A 1 4.94 36.41 -16.86
N ASN A 2 5.26 35.35 -17.60
CA ASN A 2 4.59 34.03 -17.50
C ASN A 2 5.56 32.90 -17.90
N THR A 3 6.80 32.97 -17.38
CA THR A 3 7.85 31.99 -17.72
C THR A 3 7.59 30.66 -17.01
N PHE A 4 8.02 29.57 -17.65
CA PHE A 4 7.89 28.20 -17.12
C PHE A 4 8.42 28.09 -15.68
N SER A 5 9.56 28.71 -15.38
CA SER A 5 10.19 28.70 -14.05
C SER A 5 9.28 29.23 -12.93
N GLY A 6 8.55 30.34 -13.16
CA GLY A 6 7.66 30.92 -12.16
C GLY A 6 6.41 30.07 -11.92
N LYS A 7 5.80 29.57 -13.00
CA LYS A 7 4.66 28.65 -12.92
C LYS A 7 5.03 27.33 -12.25
N TRP A 8 6.22 26.81 -12.55
CA TRP A 8 6.75 25.58 -11.99
C TRP A 8 7.03 25.72 -10.48
N ALA A 9 7.74 26.79 -10.09
CA ALA A 9 8.03 27.06 -8.69
C ALA A 9 6.76 27.22 -7.85
N PHE A 10 5.75 27.93 -8.36
CA PHE A 10 4.45 28.06 -7.70
C PHE A 10 3.69 26.73 -7.63
N LYS A 11 3.86 25.84 -8.60
CA LYS A 11 3.13 24.58 -8.69
C LYS A 11 3.62 23.51 -7.72
N CYS A 12 4.93 23.37 -7.54
CA CYS A 12 5.48 22.26 -6.73
C CYS A 12 6.71 22.63 -5.89
N GLY A 13 7.29 23.83 -6.05
CA GLY A 13 8.44 24.29 -5.27
C GLY A 13 9.74 23.50 -5.46
N LEU A 14 9.80 22.54 -6.38
CA LEU A 14 10.98 21.71 -6.60
C LEU A 14 12.00 22.39 -7.54
N PRO A 15 13.32 22.32 -7.24
CA PRO A 15 14.34 22.80 -8.15
C PRO A 15 14.32 22.02 -9.47
N ALA A 16 14.07 22.73 -10.57
CA ALA A 16 14.14 22.18 -11.91
C ALA A 16 14.80 23.17 -12.87
N LYS A 17 15.49 22.64 -13.89
CA LYS A 17 16.08 23.44 -14.96
C LYS A 17 15.96 22.72 -16.29
N THR A 18 15.59 23.48 -17.32
CA THR A 18 15.55 23.04 -18.71
C THR A 18 16.69 23.70 -19.48
N SER A 19 17.18 23.01 -20.50
CA SER A 19 18.24 23.46 -21.40
C SER A 19 17.74 23.45 -22.84
N ILE A 20 18.28 24.37 -23.65
CA ILE A 20 18.07 24.41 -25.11
C ILE A 20 18.54 23.15 -25.83
N SER A 21 19.37 22.31 -25.19
CA SER A 21 19.74 20.99 -25.71
C SER A 21 18.62 19.95 -25.58
N GLY A 22 17.49 20.31 -24.96
CA GLY A 22 16.37 19.39 -24.68
C GLY A 22 16.50 18.66 -23.35
N ALA A 23 17.56 18.89 -22.56
CA ALA A 23 17.70 18.32 -21.24
C ALA A 23 16.81 19.04 -20.21
N SER A 24 16.16 18.28 -19.35
CA SER A 24 15.37 18.75 -18.21
C SER A 24 15.83 18.00 -16.96
N ILE A 25 16.26 18.74 -15.95
CA ILE A 25 16.78 18.20 -14.69
C ILE A 25 15.81 18.57 -13.58
N LEU A 26 15.48 17.61 -12.73
CA LEU A 26 14.69 17.77 -11.52
C LEU A 26 15.48 17.22 -10.33
N VAL A 27 15.52 17.99 -9.26
CA VAL A 27 16.14 17.58 -8.00
C VAL A 27 15.07 17.45 -6.93
N VAL A 28 14.99 16.27 -6.33
CA VAL A 28 14.26 16.02 -5.09
C VAL A 28 15.31 15.89 -3.97
N PRO A 29 15.49 16.93 -3.14
CA PRO A 29 16.53 16.94 -2.11
C PRO A 29 16.49 15.68 -1.23
N ASN A 30 17.67 15.13 -0.93
CA ASN A 30 17.87 13.93 -0.10
C ASN A 30 17.18 12.65 -0.60
N THR A 31 16.68 12.64 -1.84
CA THR A 31 15.89 11.52 -2.36
C THR A 31 16.38 11.07 -3.72
N LEU A 32 16.32 11.95 -4.73
CA LEU A 32 16.53 11.56 -6.12
C LEU A 32 16.90 12.76 -7.00
N GLY A 33 17.76 12.52 -7.98
CA GLY A 33 17.94 13.40 -9.14
C GLY A 33 17.41 12.70 -10.40
N VAL A 34 16.60 13.40 -11.18
CA VAL A 34 16.06 12.88 -12.45
C VAL A 34 16.51 13.77 -13.59
N VAL A 35 16.94 13.15 -14.68
CA VAL A 35 17.27 13.83 -15.94
C VAL A 35 16.45 13.22 -17.05
N VAL A 36 15.77 14.06 -17.81
CA VAL A 36 15.07 13.68 -19.04
C VAL A 36 15.69 14.45 -20.19
N TRP A 37 15.93 13.77 -21.30
CA TRP A 37 16.42 14.41 -22.51
C TRP A 37 15.42 14.22 -23.65
N SER A 38 14.90 15.33 -24.16
CA SER A 38 14.07 15.32 -25.36
C SER A 38 14.30 16.59 -26.18
N PRO A 39 14.91 16.48 -27.38
CA PRO A 39 15.26 17.62 -28.23
C PRO A 39 14.12 18.53 -28.69
N PRO A 40 12.88 18.04 -28.95
CA PRO A 40 11.80 18.92 -29.39
C PRO A 40 11.46 19.97 -28.33
N LEU A 41 11.75 21.24 -28.65
CA LEU A 41 11.51 22.38 -27.76
C LEU A 41 10.15 23.04 -28.02
N ASP A 42 9.64 23.70 -27.00
CA ASP A 42 8.50 24.62 -27.08
C ASP A 42 8.94 26.04 -27.48
N LYS A 43 7.97 26.96 -27.59
CA LYS A 43 8.22 28.38 -27.91
C LYS A 43 9.00 29.14 -26.82
N HIS A 44 9.23 28.50 -25.67
CA HIS A 44 9.95 29.04 -24.53
C HIS A 44 11.31 28.34 -24.32
N TYR A 45 11.77 27.56 -25.30
CA TYR A 45 13.01 26.78 -25.27
C TYR A 45 13.08 25.73 -24.15
N ASN A 46 11.93 25.26 -23.67
CA ASN A 46 11.82 24.12 -22.78
C ASN A 46 11.62 22.85 -23.59
N SER A 47 12.08 21.71 -23.06
CA SER A 47 11.78 20.42 -23.65
C SER A 47 10.29 20.10 -23.51
N LYS A 48 9.58 19.89 -24.63
CA LYS A 48 8.14 19.57 -24.61
C LYS A 48 7.82 18.31 -23.82
N LYS A 49 8.57 17.23 -24.08
CA LYS A 49 8.40 15.96 -23.35
C LYS A 49 8.97 16.04 -21.94
N GLY A 50 10.03 16.83 -21.72
CA GLY A 50 10.57 17.07 -20.39
C GLY A 50 9.55 17.72 -19.47
N GLU A 51 8.89 18.79 -19.92
CA GLU A 51 7.85 19.47 -19.13
C GLU A 51 6.64 18.56 -18.84
N LEU A 52 6.17 17.81 -19.83
CA LEU A 52 5.08 16.84 -19.63
C LEU A 52 5.44 15.76 -18.61
N PHE A 53 6.64 15.16 -18.75
CA PHE A 53 7.13 14.18 -17.79
C PHE A 53 7.22 14.77 -16.39
N LEU A 54 7.76 15.99 -16.25
CA LEU A 54 7.91 16.64 -14.96
C LEU A 54 6.55 16.91 -14.29
N ASP A 55 5.55 17.34 -15.07
CA ASP A 55 4.18 17.51 -14.56
C ASP A 55 3.58 16.16 -14.10
N GLU A 56 3.69 15.13 -14.91
CA GLU A 56 3.18 13.79 -14.58
C GLU A 56 3.90 13.19 -13.37
N PHE A 57 5.21 13.34 -13.29
CA PHE A 57 6.04 12.89 -12.18
C PHE A 57 5.61 13.55 -10.86
N VAL A 58 5.43 14.87 -10.85
CA VAL A 58 4.95 15.62 -9.67
C VAL A 58 3.53 15.20 -9.28
N ARG A 59 2.64 14.96 -10.24
CA ARG A 59 1.28 14.47 -10.00
C ARG A 59 1.27 13.06 -9.41
N MET A 60 2.08 12.16 -9.93
CA MET A 60 2.17 10.77 -9.47
C MET A 60 2.55 10.68 -7.99
N PHE A 61 3.41 11.59 -7.53
CA PHE A 61 3.88 11.63 -6.14
C PHE A 61 3.17 12.68 -5.26
N LYS A 62 2.17 13.40 -5.78
CA LYS A 62 1.40 14.46 -5.07
C LYS A 62 2.29 15.56 -4.45
N TYR A 63 3.29 16.07 -5.18
CA TYR A 63 4.17 17.16 -4.72
C TYR A 63 3.55 18.58 -4.82
N ASN A 64 2.23 18.69 -5.04
CA ASN A 64 1.59 19.95 -5.48
C ASN A 64 1.23 20.96 -4.38
N ASP A 65 1.53 20.70 -3.12
CA ASP A 65 1.21 21.66 -2.07
C ASP A 65 2.52 22.25 -1.50
N ILE A 66 2.65 23.57 -1.62
CA ILE A 66 3.68 24.41 -0.99
C ILE A 66 3.52 24.45 0.55
N ASP A 67 2.84 23.47 1.13
CA ASP A 67 2.45 23.44 2.53
C ASP A 67 3.59 22.91 3.39
N HIS A 68 4.16 23.87 4.12
CA HIS A 68 5.00 23.71 5.30
C HIS A 68 6.38 23.09 5.08
N VAL A 69 7.34 23.97 4.78
CA VAL A 69 8.62 24.13 5.50
C VAL A 69 9.22 22.81 6.01
N TYR A 70 10.25 22.34 5.30
CA TYR A 70 11.12 21.21 5.65
C TYR A 70 10.40 19.88 5.85
N GLY A 71 10.27 19.12 4.75
CA GLY A 71 10.91 17.80 4.58
C GLY A 71 10.68 16.66 5.59
N ALA A 72 9.99 16.83 6.72
CA ALA A 72 9.85 15.80 7.75
C ALA A 72 8.43 15.23 7.79
N GLY A 73 7.40 16.09 7.69
CA GLY A 73 6.00 15.65 7.70
C GLY A 73 5.58 14.94 6.41
N ILE A 74 6.01 15.48 5.27
CA ILE A 74 5.78 14.88 3.95
C ILE A 74 6.66 13.66 3.77
N MET A 75 7.93 13.65 4.21
CA MET A 75 8.74 12.43 4.18
C MET A 75 8.18 11.35 5.10
N LYS A 76 7.50 11.69 6.21
CA LYS A 76 6.79 10.68 7.01
C LYS A 76 5.59 10.12 6.26
N LYS A 77 4.80 10.96 5.57
CA LYS A 77 3.65 10.58 4.74
C LYS A 77 4.04 9.84 3.45
N ILE A 78 5.13 10.23 2.80
CA ILE A 78 5.69 9.60 1.61
C ILE A 78 6.45 8.35 2.02
N ALA A 79 7.21 8.32 3.12
CA ALA A 79 7.77 7.07 3.63
C ALA A 79 6.65 6.10 4.02
N THR A 80 5.55 6.54 4.64
CA THR A 80 4.39 5.65 4.81
C THR A 80 3.81 5.25 3.46
N LYS A 81 3.56 6.18 2.55
CA LYS A 81 2.86 5.90 1.28
C LYS A 81 3.70 5.14 0.23
N VAL A 82 5.01 5.36 0.21
CA VAL A 82 6.01 4.62 -0.59
C VAL A 82 6.33 3.28 0.08
N ALA A 83 6.32 3.22 1.42
CA ALA A 83 6.21 1.94 2.14
C ALA A 83 4.80 1.32 2.07
N PHE A 84 3.81 1.96 1.42
CA PHE A 84 2.51 1.37 1.05
C PHE A 84 2.47 1.00 -0.45
N SER A 85 3.36 1.55 -1.28
CA SER A 85 3.36 1.31 -2.74
C SER A 85 4.45 0.33 -3.20
N ASN A 86 5.52 0.14 -2.43
CA ASN A 86 6.54 -0.90 -2.66
C ASN A 86 6.32 -2.16 -1.79
N SER A 87 5.11 -2.34 -1.26
CA SER A 87 4.88 -3.11 -0.04
C SER A 87 3.69 -4.06 -0.06
N HIS A 88 3.06 -4.36 -1.21
CA HIS A 88 1.95 -5.32 -1.20
C HIS A 88 2.35 -6.67 -0.59
N GLU A 89 3.61 -7.09 -0.76
CA GLU A 89 4.20 -8.27 -0.13
C GLU A 89 4.70 -8.02 1.31
N LYS A 90 5.17 -6.82 1.64
CA LYS A 90 5.70 -6.48 2.98
C LYS A 90 4.58 -6.19 3.98
N ASP A 91 3.46 -5.63 3.51
CA ASP A 91 2.26 -5.31 4.29
C ASP A 91 1.43 -6.55 4.58
N SER A 92 1.37 -7.50 3.66
CA SER A 92 0.73 -8.79 3.91
C SER A 92 1.53 -9.64 4.90
N VAL A 93 2.86 -9.71 4.75
CA VAL A 93 3.75 -10.29 5.76
C VAL A 93 3.56 -9.62 7.13
N ASN A 94 3.29 -8.31 7.16
CA ASN A 94 2.98 -7.59 8.39
C ASN A 94 1.67 -8.07 9.04
N LEU A 95 0.57 -8.15 8.28
CA LEU A 95 -0.73 -8.60 8.83
C LEU A 95 -0.68 -10.07 9.32
N LEU A 96 -0.04 -10.96 8.57
CA LEU A 96 0.19 -12.36 8.93
C LEU A 96 0.99 -12.47 10.24
N TYR A 97 2.07 -11.70 10.36
CA TYR A 97 2.89 -11.66 11.57
C TYR A 97 2.12 -11.12 12.78
N LEU A 98 1.31 -10.07 12.60
CA LEU A 98 0.45 -9.52 13.65
C LEU A 98 -0.61 -10.52 14.11
N ALA A 99 -1.18 -11.29 13.17
CA ALA A 99 -2.12 -12.37 13.46
C ALA A 99 -1.45 -13.46 14.31
N LYS A 100 -0.22 -13.89 13.96
CA LYS A 100 0.57 -14.83 14.75
C LYS A 100 0.84 -14.34 16.18
N GLN A 101 1.25 -13.07 16.33
CA GLN A 101 1.56 -12.49 17.64
C GLN A 101 0.33 -12.29 18.55
N GLY A 102 -0.89 -12.25 18.00
CA GLY A 102 -2.10 -12.02 18.80
C GLY A 102 -2.38 -10.54 19.11
N LYS A 103 -1.73 -9.60 18.41
CA LYS A 103 -1.87 -8.16 18.68
C LYS A 103 -3.09 -7.56 17.99
N LEU A 104 -4.27 -7.76 18.57
CA LEU A 104 -5.55 -7.30 18.00
C LEU A 104 -5.57 -5.79 17.66
N ARG A 105 -4.99 -4.93 18.50
CA ARG A 105 -4.95 -3.48 18.26
C ARG A 105 -4.21 -3.11 16.98
N ASP A 106 -3.13 -3.82 16.68
CA ASP A 106 -2.31 -3.57 15.50
C ASP A 106 -2.98 -4.16 14.25
N VAL A 107 -3.61 -5.34 14.37
CA VAL A 107 -4.44 -5.93 13.30
C VAL A 107 -5.59 -4.98 12.90
N ARG A 108 -6.30 -4.40 13.87
CA ARG A 108 -7.35 -3.40 13.62
C ARG A 108 -6.83 -2.19 12.86
N ARG A 109 -5.68 -1.66 13.29
CA ARG A 109 -5.05 -0.50 12.66
C ARG A 109 -4.60 -0.82 11.24
N ALA A 110 -4.06 -2.01 11.03
CA ALA A 110 -3.63 -2.47 9.72
C ALA A 110 -4.81 -2.53 8.74
N ILE A 111 -5.93 -3.14 9.13
CA ILE A 111 -7.13 -3.24 8.29
C ILE A 111 -7.75 -1.84 8.06
N ALA A 112 -7.78 -0.98 9.08
CA ALA A 112 -8.24 0.41 8.94
C ALA A 112 -7.36 1.24 7.98
N ASN A 113 -6.08 0.90 7.83
CA ASN A 113 -5.17 1.53 6.88
C ASN A 113 -5.33 1.00 5.44
N GLY A 114 -6.29 0.11 5.18
CA GLY A 114 -6.59 -0.41 3.84
C GLY A 114 -5.82 -1.68 3.46
N LEU A 115 -5.24 -2.42 4.43
CA LEU A 115 -4.63 -3.71 4.13
C LEU A 115 -5.68 -4.75 3.75
N ASN A 116 -5.35 -5.58 2.75
CA ASN A 116 -6.21 -6.66 2.30
C ASN A 116 -6.20 -7.83 3.31
N VAL A 117 -7.36 -8.14 3.87
CA VAL A 117 -7.57 -9.21 4.85
C VAL A 117 -7.33 -10.63 4.30
N ASN A 118 -7.37 -10.79 2.97
CA ASN A 118 -7.26 -12.08 2.29
C ASN A 118 -5.91 -12.27 1.59
N TYR A 119 -4.94 -11.40 1.84
CA TYR A 119 -3.64 -11.51 1.16
C TYR A 119 -2.86 -12.73 1.69
N PRO A 120 -2.50 -13.70 0.84
CA PRO A 120 -1.81 -14.91 1.26
C PRO A 120 -0.29 -14.76 1.41
N ASP A 121 0.35 -15.62 2.21
CA ASP A 121 1.81 -15.79 2.21
C ASP A 121 2.30 -16.69 1.05
N TYR A 122 3.60 -17.00 1.03
CA TYR A 122 4.21 -17.89 0.04
C TYR A 122 3.64 -19.33 0.07
N ASP A 123 3.08 -19.76 1.19
CA ASP A 123 2.43 -21.06 1.36
C ASP A 123 0.92 -20.99 1.04
N HIS A 124 0.46 -19.89 0.44
CA HIS A 124 -0.96 -19.59 0.22
C HIS A 124 -1.81 -19.47 1.49
N ARG A 125 -1.19 -19.30 2.67
CA ARG A 125 -1.90 -19.12 3.93
C ARG A 125 -2.34 -17.68 4.09
N THR A 126 -3.62 -17.51 4.39
CA THR A 126 -4.20 -16.19 4.69
C THR A 126 -4.01 -15.81 6.17
N PRO A 127 -4.22 -14.54 6.56
CA PRO A 127 -4.22 -14.14 7.97
C PRO A 127 -5.17 -14.97 8.84
N LEU A 128 -6.25 -15.50 8.24
CA LEU A 128 -7.19 -16.39 8.92
C LEU A 128 -6.57 -17.77 9.22
N HIS A 129 -5.82 -18.36 8.29
CA HIS A 129 -5.06 -19.59 8.53
C HIS A 129 -4.14 -19.42 9.74
N ILE A 130 -3.31 -18.37 9.72
CA ILE A 130 -2.37 -18.08 10.81
C ILE A 130 -3.10 -17.83 12.14
N ALA A 131 -4.20 -17.08 12.14
CA ALA A 131 -4.97 -16.84 13.36
C ALA A 131 -5.56 -18.15 13.94
N CYS A 132 -5.97 -19.09 13.07
CA CYS A 132 -6.46 -20.41 13.45
C CYS A 132 -5.33 -21.31 13.98
N ASN A 133 -4.18 -21.34 13.32
CA ASN A 133 -2.98 -22.07 13.75
C ASN A 133 -2.52 -21.71 15.17
N TYR A 134 -2.61 -20.42 15.52
CA TYR A 134 -2.15 -19.90 16.81
C TYR A 134 -3.28 -19.71 17.84
N GLY A 135 -4.50 -20.16 17.54
CA GLY A 135 -5.61 -20.11 18.51
C GLY A 135 -6.10 -18.69 18.84
N ARG A 136 -5.95 -17.73 17.93
CA ARG A 136 -6.23 -16.30 18.19
C ARG A 136 -7.71 -15.95 17.96
N PHE A 137 -8.59 -16.45 18.82
CA PHE A 137 -10.05 -16.32 18.67
C PHE A 137 -10.56 -14.89 18.40
N GLU A 138 -10.06 -13.88 19.13
CA GLU A 138 -10.46 -12.48 18.93
C GLU A 138 -10.05 -11.93 17.55
N ILE A 139 -8.91 -12.38 17.02
CA ILE A 139 -8.45 -12.01 15.68
C ILE A 139 -9.28 -12.74 14.62
N VAL A 140 -9.60 -14.02 14.83
CA VAL A 140 -10.49 -14.79 13.94
C VAL A 140 -11.83 -14.10 13.78
N LYS A 141 -12.49 -13.72 14.89
CA LYS A 141 -13.75 -12.97 14.86
C LYS A 141 -13.65 -11.67 14.06
N TYR A 142 -12.58 -10.92 14.31
CA TYR A 142 -12.36 -9.64 13.65
C TYR A 142 -12.10 -9.79 12.15
N LEU A 143 -11.31 -10.77 11.74
CA LEU A 143 -11.04 -11.05 10.33
C LEU A 143 -12.30 -11.47 9.58
N VAL A 144 -13.10 -12.38 10.15
CA VAL A 144 -14.35 -12.84 9.54
C VAL A 144 -15.35 -11.70 9.39
N SER A 145 -15.49 -10.81 10.39
CA SER A 145 -16.38 -9.65 10.28
C SER A 145 -15.94 -8.62 9.24
N HIS A 146 -14.68 -8.66 8.80
CA HIS A 146 -14.13 -7.78 7.76
C HIS A 146 -13.98 -8.50 6.40
N GLY A 147 -14.70 -9.61 6.19
CA GLY A 147 -14.76 -10.29 4.89
C GLY A 147 -13.59 -11.24 4.60
N ALA A 148 -12.95 -11.80 5.64
CA ALA A 148 -12.00 -12.88 5.44
C ALA A 148 -12.69 -14.13 4.89
N LYS A 149 -12.11 -14.72 3.84
CA LYS A 149 -12.60 -15.95 3.23
C LYS A 149 -12.25 -17.16 4.11
N ILE A 150 -13.28 -17.93 4.47
CA ILE A 150 -13.19 -19.06 5.40
C ILE A 150 -12.91 -20.40 4.69
N ASP A 151 -13.09 -20.45 3.38
CA ASP A 151 -13.03 -21.64 2.52
C ASP A 151 -11.76 -21.71 1.66
N VAL A 152 -10.80 -20.83 1.92
CA VAL A 152 -9.52 -20.79 1.20
C VAL A 152 -8.69 -22.01 1.60
N LYS A 153 -8.02 -22.63 0.63
CA LYS A 153 -7.03 -23.69 0.88
C LYS A 153 -5.63 -23.13 0.75
N ASP A 154 -4.75 -23.55 1.64
CA ASP A 154 -3.31 -23.32 1.53
C ASP A 154 -2.66 -24.32 0.56
N ASN A 155 -1.32 -24.24 0.42
CA ASN A 155 -0.55 -25.17 -0.42
C ASN A 155 -0.58 -26.63 0.05
N PHE A 156 -0.91 -26.87 1.31
CA PHE A 156 -1.05 -28.22 1.87
C PHE A 156 -2.46 -28.78 1.65
N GLY A 157 -3.37 -27.97 1.09
CA GLY A 157 -4.77 -28.33 0.88
C GLY A 157 -5.64 -28.17 2.12
N ASN A 158 -5.09 -27.60 3.20
CA ASN A 158 -5.76 -27.36 4.46
C ASN A 158 -6.55 -26.06 4.39
N THR A 159 -7.75 -26.07 4.99
CA THR A 159 -8.53 -24.85 5.22
C THR A 159 -8.18 -24.24 6.59
N PRO A 160 -8.53 -22.97 6.89
CA PRO A 160 -8.33 -22.39 8.21
C PRO A 160 -9.01 -23.21 9.31
N ILE A 161 -10.14 -23.86 9.00
CA ILE A 161 -10.86 -24.73 9.92
C ILE A 161 -10.04 -26.00 10.20
N ASP A 162 -9.38 -26.57 9.18
CA ASP A 162 -8.55 -27.76 9.35
C ASP A 162 -7.32 -27.45 10.21
N GLU A 163 -6.69 -26.29 10.03
CA GLU A 163 -5.60 -25.84 10.91
C GLU A 163 -6.07 -25.66 12.37
N ALA A 164 -7.28 -25.14 12.59
CA ALA A 164 -7.85 -25.03 13.94
C ALA A 164 -8.13 -26.41 14.57
N LYS A 165 -8.56 -27.39 13.76
CA LYS A 165 -8.81 -28.77 14.20
C LYS A 165 -7.52 -29.50 14.56
N GLU A 166 -6.48 -29.39 13.72
CA GLU A 166 -5.17 -29.99 13.97
C GLU A 166 -4.56 -29.52 15.30
N ASN A 167 -4.81 -28.26 15.68
CA ASN A 167 -4.33 -27.68 16.93
C ASN A 167 -5.33 -27.78 18.11
N ASN A 168 -6.46 -28.49 17.95
CA ASN A 168 -7.51 -28.68 18.95
C ASN A 168 -8.15 -27.37 19.50
N PHE A 169 -8.33 -26.36 18.65
CA PHE A 169 -9.02 -25.12 19.04
C PHE A 169 -10.53 -25.19 18.80
N GLU A 170 -11.24 -25.97 19.61
CA GLU A 170 -12.68 -26.24 19.49
C GLU A 170 -13.53 -24.95 19.39
N CYS A 171 -13.27 -23.94 20.22
CA CYS A 171 -14.00 -22.67 20.18
C CYS A 171 -13.91 -21.96 18.82
N ILE A 172 -12.77 -22.06 18.13
CA ILE A 172 -12.57 -21.47 16.80
C ILE A 172 -13.30 -22.30 15.75
N VAL A 173 -13.20 -23.64 15.85
CA VAL A 173 -13.87 -24.57 14.93
C VAL A 173 -15.39 -24.38 15.00
N GLU A 174 -15.97 -24.32 16.20
CA GLU A 174 -17.40 -24.07 16.38
C GLU A 174 -17.82 -22.72 15.79
N TYR A 175 -17.04 -21.66 16.04
CA TYR A 175 -17.32 -20.34 15.50
C TYR A 175 -17.29 -20.34 13.97
N LEU A 176 -16.22 -20.85 13.35
CA LEU A 176 -16.07 -20.87 11.90
C LEU A 176 -17.10 -21.79 11.23
N THR A 177 -17.43 -22.94 11.82
CA THR A 177 -18.48 -23.85 11.34
C THR A 177 -19.84 -23.16 11.37
N ARG A 178 -20.13 -22.37 12.42
CA ARG A 178 -21.36 -21.58 12.48
C ARG A 178 -21.40 -20.51 11.39
N GLN A 179 -20.27 -19.90 11.04
CA GLN A 179 -20.18 -18.89 9.98
C GLN A 179 -20.28 -19.49 8.57
N SER A 180 -19.75 -20.69 8.35
CA SER A 180 -19.87 -21.39 7.07
C SER A 180 -21.29 -21.94 6.81
N CYS A 181 -22.03 -22.28 7.85
CA CYS A 181 -23.43 -22.72 7.74
C CYS A 181 -24.43 -21.58 7.59
N GLN A 182 -24.05 -20.31 7.79
CA GLN A 182 -24.92 -19.19 7.45
C GLN A 182 -24.89 -19.00 5.93
N PRO A 183 -26.04 -19.08 5.22
CA PRO A 183 -26.07 -18.79 3.81
C PRO A 183 -25.65 -17.32 3.65
N THR A 184 -24.52 -17.11 2.99
CA THR A 184 -24.12 -15.79 2.53
C THR A 184 -25.31 -15.19 1.78
N GLN A 185 -25.81 -14.05 2.27
CA GLN A 185 -26.75 -13.24 1.48
C GLN A 185 -26.01 -12.89 0.19
N SER A 186 -26.35 -13.64 -0.85
CA SER A 186 -25.93 -13.44 -2.22
C SER A 186 -26.71 -12.25 -2.75
N GLY A 187 -25.97 -11.24 -3.23
CA GLY A 187 -26.39 -10.25 -4.21
C GLY A 187 -27.74 -9.56 -3.99
N VAL A 188 -27.67 -8.30 -3.56
CA VAL A 188 -28.63 -7.26 -3.98
C VAL A 188 -27.85 -6.04 -4.44
#